data_AF-A0A822J3R3-F1
#
_entry.id   AF-A0A822J3R3-F1
#
_cell.length_a   1.000
_cell.length_b   1.000
_cell.length_c   1.000
_cell.angle_alpha   90.00
_cell.angle_beta   90.00
_cell.angle_gamma   90.00
#
_symmetry.space_group_name_H-M   'P 1'
#
loop_
_entity.id
_entity.type
_entity.pdbx_description
1 polymer ?
#
loop_
_entity_poly.entity_id
_entity_poly.type
_entity_poly.pdbx_seq_one_letter_code
_entity_poly.pdbx_strand_id
1 'polypeptide(L)' 'MIMSEVDFERRIFHELDSIRAELKDIREHMVDADTILTEEERNLVEESFKHEKQGKLVSLSDFKKKL' A
#
# COMPACT_ATOMS: atom_id res chain seq x y z
N MET A 1 -26.29 -0.30 -35.28
CA MET A 1 -26.78 -1.11 -34.15
C MET A 1 -26.98 -0.19 -32.98
N ILE A 2 -28.20 -0.09 -32.45
CA ILE A 2 -28.46 0.60 -31.18
C ILE A 2 -28.06 -0.41 -30.11
N MET A 3 -26.99 -0.11 -29.37
CA MET A 3 -26.54 -0.94 -28.25
C MET A 3 -27.58 -0.80 -27.14
N SER A 4 -28.06 -1.92 -26.58
CA SER A 4 -29.06 -1.84 -25.52
C SER A 4 -28.44 -1.25 -24.25
N GLU A 5 -29.26 -0.56 -23.45
CA GLU A 5 -28.82 0.07 -22.20
C GLU A 5 -28.19 -0.96 -21.24
N VAL A 6 -28.73 -2.18 -21.25
CA VAL A 6 -28.22 -3.34 -20.50
C VAL A 6 -26.85 -3.79 -21.01
N ASP A 7 -26.62 -3.78 -22.32
CA ASP A 7 -25.32 -4.14 -22.90
C ASP A 7 -24.26 -3.07 -22.59
N PHE A 8 -24.67 -1.80 -22.55
CA PHE A 8 -23.79 -0.70 -22.14
C PHE A 8 -23.39 -0.82 -20.66
N GLU A 9 -24.36 -1.02 -19.77
CA GLU A 9 -24.12 -1.17 -18.33
C GLU A 9 -23.21 -2.36 -18.03
N ARG A 10 -23.46 -3.52 -18.65
CA ARG A 10 -22.60 -4.71 -18.51
C ARG A 10 -21.16 -4.45 -18.95
N ARG A 11 -20.98 -3.71 -20.04
CA ARG A 11 -19.65 -3.33 -20.51
C ARG A 11 -18.95 -2.41 -19.52
N ILE A 12 -19.65 -1.43 -18.95
CA ILE A 12 -19.07 -0.55 -17.92
C ILE A 12 -18.60 -1.35 -16.70
N PHE A 13 -19.42 -2.26 -16.18
CA PHE A 13 -19.00 -3.08 -15.04
C PHE A 13 -17.82 -3.98 -15.36
N HIS A 14 -17.79 -4.56 -16.56
CA HIS A 14 -16.66 -5.38 -17.00
C HIS A 14 -15.35 -4.57 -17.06
N GLU A 15 -15.38 -3.37 -17.64
CA GLU A 15 -14.20 -2.49 -17.70
C GLU A 15 -13.75 -2.05 -16.30
N LEU A 16 -14.68 -1.75 -15.39
CA LEU A 16 -14.37 -1.40 -14.00
C LEU A 16 -13.72 -2.55 -13.24
N ASP A 17 -14.17 -3.78 -13.45
CA ASP A 17 -13.57 -4.97 -12.83
C ASP A 17 -12.17 -5.24 -13.39
N SER A 18 -11.97 -5.06 -14.71
CA SER A 18 -10.64 -5.14 -15.33
C SER A 18 -9.68 -4.10 -14.77
N ILE A 19 -10.09 -2.84 -14.68
CA ILE A 19 -9.27 -1.77 -14.06
C ILE A 19 -8.94 -2.11 -12.62
N ARG A 20 -9.89 -2.65 -11.85
CA ARG A 20 -9.64 -3.05 -10.45
C ARG A 20 -8.61 -4.18 -10.36
N ALA A 21 -8.69 -5.16 -11.25
CA ALA A 21 -7.74 -6.27 -11.31
C ALA A 21 -6.33 -5.78 -11.65
N GLU A 22 -6.19 -4.91 -12.66
CA GLU A 22 -4.92 -4.29 -13.04
C GLU A 22 -4.33 -3.44 -11.91
N LEU A 23 -5.14 -2.63 -11.23
CA LEU A 23 -4.66 -1.84 -10.09
C LEU A 23 -4.20 -2.72 -8.91
N LYS A 24 -4.81 -3.89 -8.74
CA LYS A 24 -4.37 -4.85 -7.72
C LYS A 24 -3.02 -5.46 -8.12
N ASP A 25 -2.90 -5.90 -9.36
CA ASP A 25 -1.66 -6.46 -9.91
C ASP A 25 -0.49 -5.46 -9.83
N ILE A 26 -0.74 -4.21 -10.23
CA ILE A 26 0.22 -3.11 -10.11
C ILE A 26 0.63 -2.94 -8.64
N ARG A 27 -0.30 -2.92 -7.68
CA ARG A 27 0.06 -2.78 -6.25
C ARG A 27 0.86 -3.95 -5.71
N GLU A 28 0.57 -5.17 -6.16
CA GLU A 28 1.27 -6.37 -5.71
C GLU A 28 2.69 -6.47 -6.30
N HIS A 29 2.89 -5.95 -7.52
CA HIS A 29 4.17 -6.00 -8.24
C HIS A 29 4.95 -4.67 -8.22
N MET A 30 4.34 -3.59 -7.77
CA MET A 30 5.05 -2.43 -7.23
C MET A 30 5.72 -2.89 -5.94
N VAL A 31 6.81 -3.64 -6.09
CA VAL A 31 7.91 -3.62 -5.14
C VAL A 31 8.22 -2.15 -4.96
N ASP A 32 8.11 -1.64 -3.74
CA ASP A 32 8.50 -0.27 -3.43
C ASP A 32 9.88 -0.07 -4.04
N ALA A 33 9.96 0.74 -5.11
CA ALA A 33 11.22 0.96 -5.83
C ALA A 33 12.29 1.57 -4.88
N ASP A 34 11.84 2.06 -3.72
CA ASP A 34 12.64 2.63 -2.63
C ASP A 34 12.96 1.64 -1.49
N THR A 35 12.50 0.38 -1.51
CA THR A 35 12.91 -0.63 -0.51
C THR A 35 13.73 -1.76 -1.13
N ILE A 36 14.97 -1.41 -1.51
CA ILE A 36 16.08 -2.36 -1.41
C ILE A 36 16.46 -2.43 0.07
N LEU A 37 15.58 -2.98 0.90
CA LEU A 37 15.93 -3.28 2.29
C LEU A 37 16.56 -4.67 2.31
N THR A 38 17.74 -4.75 2.90
CA THR A 38 18.28 -6.01 3.40
C THR A 38 17.30 -6.62 4.41
N GLU A 39 17.42 -7.92 4.65
CA GLU A 39 16.58 -8.62 5.63
C GLU A 39 16.70 -8.00 7.03
N GLU A 40 17.89 -7.50 7.40
CA GLU A 40 18.12 -6.78 8.64
C GLU A 40 17.32 -5.47 8.70
N GLU A 41 17.37 -4.66 7.65
CA GLU A 41 16.63 -3.40 7.58
C GLU A 41 15.12 -3.62 7.62
N ARG A 42 14.62 -4.66 6.95
CA ARG A 42 13.22 -5.07 7.04
C ARG A 42 12.83 -5.41 8.49
N ASN A 43 13.65 -6.20 9.18
CA ASN A 43 13.40 -6.56 10.58
C ASN A 43 13.38 -5.34 11.50
N LEU A 44 14.27 -4.37 11.27
CA LEU A 44 14.29 -3.10 12.03
C LEU A 44 13.01 -2.30 11.83
N VAL A 45 12.50 -2.23 10.60
CA VAL A 45 11.22 -1.56 10.30
C VAL A 45 10.06 -2.29 10.98
N GLU A 46 10.01 -3.62 10.90
CA GLU A 46 8.95 -4.42 11.55
C GLU A 46 8.97 -4.25 13.08
N GLU A 47 10.15 -4.22 13.71
CA GLU A 47 10.29 -3.95 15.15
C GLU A 47 9.88 -2.52 15.52
N SER A 48 10.12 -1.53 14.65
CA SER A 48 9.67 -0.15 14.90
C SER A 48 8.15 -0.05 15.05
N PHE A 49 7.38 -0.77 14.21
CA PHE A 49 5.92 -0.83 14.32
C PHE A 49 5.46 -1.54 15.61
N LYS A 50 6.18 -2.56 16.07
CA LYS A 50 5.88 -3.22 17.35
C LYS A 50 6.14 -2.26 18.52
N HIS A 51 7.25 -1.53 18.48
CA HIS A 51 7.56 -0.53 19.50
C HIS A 51 6.54 0.60 19.55
N GLU A 52 6.04 1.05 18.40
CA GLU A 52 4.97 2.04 18.33
C GLU A 52 3.70 1.52 19.01
N LYS A 53 3.24 0.33 18.64
CA LYS A 53 2.07 -0.33 19.25
C LYS A 53 2.21 -0.54 20.76
N GLN A 54 3.43 -0.75 21.23
CA GLN A 54 3.73 -0.93 22.66
C GLN A 54 3.95 0.41 23.39
N GLY A 55 3.83 1.56 22.72
CA GLY A 55 4.07 2.87 23.31
C GLY A 55 5.52 3.12 23.73
N LYS A 56 6.48 2.38 23.14
CA LYS A 56 7.91 2.48 23.46
C LYS A 56 8.64 3.56 22.66
N LEU A 57 7.99 4.14 21.65
CA LEU A 57 8.56 5.22 20.85
C LEU A 57 8.41 6.56 21.55
N VAL A 58 9.40 7.43 21.35
CA VAL A 58 9.33 8.84 21.74
C VAL A 58 9.37 9.70 20.49
N SER A 59 8.73 10.87 20.52
CA SER A 59 8.83 11.79 19.40
C SER A 59 10.29 12.26 19.23
N LEU A 60 10.70 12.51 17.99
CA LEU A 60 12.04 13.05 17.72
C LEU A 60 12.26 14.38 18.43
N SER A 61 11.23 15.22 18.53
CA SER A 61 11.28 16.48 19.27
C SER A 61 11.55 16.26 20.76
N ASP A 62 10.94 15.25 21.39
CA ASP A 62 11.14 14.97 22.81
C ASP A 62 12.47 14.28 23.08
N PHE A 63 12.95 13.47 22.14
CA PHE A 63 14.28 12.89 22.18
C PHE A 63 15.36 13.98 22.13
N LYS A 64 15.23 14.94 21.20
CA LYS A 64 16.19 16.06 21.04
C LYS A 64 16.27 16.97 22.26
N LYS A 65 15.22 17.08 23.08
CA LYS A 65 15.26 17.83 24.35
C LYS A 65 16.09 17.16 25.44
N LYS A 66 16.40 15.87 25.28
CA LYS A 66 17.14 15.04 26.26
C LYS A 66 18.61 14.80 25.88
N LEU A 67 19.01 15.24 24.69
CA LEU A 67 20.40 15.28 24.22
C LEU A 67 21.04 16.61 24.60
#